data_AF-A0A7W0DMZ3-F1
#
_entry.id   AF-A0A7W0DMZ3-F1
#
_cell.length_a   1.000
_cell.length_b   1.000
_cell.length_c   1.000
_cell.angle_alpha   90.00
_cell.angle_beta   90.00
_cell.angle_gamma   90.00
#
_symmetry.space_group_name_H-M   'P 1'
#
loop_
_entity.id
_entity.type
_entity.pdbx_description
1 polymer ?
#
loop_
_entity_poly.entity_id
_entity_poly.type
_entity_poly.pdbx_seq_one_letter_code
_entity_poly.pdbx_strand_id
1 'polypeptide(L)'
;MMEKREWTYDGTELAWLRDRLGRPEAGPGHVVSELVPSGYQAYVRIFHRFEATDGSGRSRTWQAWAKDTAVPFHAELSHWWLRDEDRSPGRSLWQAEDGALDDSSRRALARVLAGVSGDQAAYFAYDLAALLWGEDEPLIRRASLADLETVREAVRDVVGDSGPEFWWPQDRSWVVTTDYDLLSTYVGCSAETAERLLGDDELETLPVTLQTRVDWETNPPQHP
;
A
#
# COMPACT_ATOMS: atom_id res chain seq x y z
N MET A 1 -1.06 24.79 29.20
CA MET A 1 -0.64 25.35 27.90
C MET A 1 -0.19 24.14 27.10
N MET A 2 -1.01 23.69 26.14
CA MET A 2 -0.68 22.51 25.34
C MET A 2 0.32 22.99 24.27
N GLU A 3 1.60 22.66 24.42
CA GLU A 3 2.57 22.85 23.35
C GLU A 3 2.08 22.06 22.16
N LYS A 4 1.68 22.75 21.09
CA LYS A 4 1.33 22.14 19.83
C LYS A 4 2.65 21.72 19.19
N ARG A 5 3.12 20.51 19.51
CA ARG A 5 4.29 19.93 18.85
C ARG A 5 3.98 19.76 17.37
N GLU A 6 4.91 20.19 16.53
CA GLU A 6 4.79 20.14 15.08
C GLU A 6 5.32 18.78 14.61
N TRP A 7 4.49 18.04 13.87
CA TRP A 7 4.89 16.78 13.25
C TRP A 7 5.89 17.09 12.12
N THR A 8 7.16 16.74 12.31
CA THR A 8 8.24 17.11 11.38
C THR A 8 9.04 15.90 10.91
N TYR A 9 9.48 15.95 9.66
CA TYR A 9 10.40 14.97 9.08
C TYR A 9 11.86 15.46 9.07
N ASP A 10 12.12 16.69 9.52
CA ASP A 10 13.47 17.23 9.49
C ASP A 10 14.39 16.43 10.43
N GLY A 11 15.50 15.95 9.89
CA GLY A 11 16.45 15.11 10.62
C GLY A 11 16.07 13.62 10.68
N THR A 12 14.96 13.21 10.09
CA THR A 12 14.57 11.79 9.98
C THR A 12 14.89 11.22 8.59
N GLU A 13 14.88 9.89 8.49
CA GLU A 13 15.07 9.17 7.23
C GLU A 13 13.85 9.30 6.28
N LEU A 14 12.75 9.90 6.73
CA LEU A 14 11.58 10.24 5.89
C LEU A 14 11.73 11.58 5.16
N ALA A 15 12.70 12.43 5.55
CA ALA A 15 12.85 13.80 5.03
C ALA A 15 12.85 13.89 3.50
N TRP A 16 13.40 12.87 2.82
CA TRP A 16 13.50 12.83 1.36
C TRP A 16 12.17 12.60 0.64
N LEU A 17 11.18 11.98 1.30
CA LEU A 17 9.85 11.75 0.73
C LEU A 17 9.13 13.08 0.52
N ARG A 18 9.21 13.98 1.51
CA ARG A 18 8.58 15.31 1.47
C ARG A 18 8.89 16.08 0.19
N ASP A 19 10.12 15.98 -0.28
CA ASP A 19 10.60 16.77 -1.42
C ASP A 19 10.16 16.17 -2.76
N ARG A 20 9.69 14.91 -2.78
CA ARG A 20 9.37 14.16 -4.01
C ARG A 20 7.91 13.73 -4.14
N LEU A 21 7.15 13.77 -3.05
CA LEU A 21 5.70 13.58 -3.06
C LEU A 21 5.02 14.79 -3.73
N GLY A 22 4.04 14.48 -4.56
CA GLY A 22 3.11 15.46 -5.11
C GLY A 22 2.32 16.12 -3.98
N ARG A 23 1.98 17.39 -4.17
CA ARG A 23 1.04 18.06 -3.27
C ARG A 23 -0.38 17.81 -3.77
N PRO A 24 -1.37 17.66 -2.88
CA PRO A 24 -2.76 17.62 -3.30
C PRO A 24 -3.07 18.88 -4.12
N GLU A 25 -3.39 18.69 -5.40
CA GLU A 25 -3.84 19.77 -6.26
C GLU A 25 -5.35 19.94 -6.11
N ALA A 26 -5.87 21.14 -6.41
CA ALA A 26 -7.30 21.36 -6.46
C ALA A 26 -7.89 20.59 -7.65
N GLY A 27 -8.36 19.37 -7.41
CA GLY A 27 -8.88 18.46 -8.43
C GLY A 27 -9.93 17.50 -7.84
N PRO A 28 -10.57 16.67 -8.68
CA PRO A 28 -11.72 15.86 -8.26
C PRO A 28 -11.37 14.63 -7.38
N GLY A 29 -10.14 14.53 -6.83
CA GLY A 29 -9.72 13.46 -5.94
C GLY A 29 -8.19 13.28 -5.90
N HIS A 30 -7.75 12.14 -5.39
CA HIS A 30 -6.35 11.87 -5.04
C HIS A 30 -5.68 10.97 -6.08
N VAL A 31 -4.37 11.17 -6.28
CA VAL A 31 -3.57 10.43 -7.26
C VAL A 31 -2.33 9.79 -6.66
N VAL A 32 -1.74 8.81 -7.37
CA VAL A 32 -0.55 8.07 -6.93
C VAL A 32 0.61 8.99 -6.54
N SER A 33 0.80 10.15 -7.20
CA SER A 33 1.90 11.06 -6.83
C SER A 33 1.82 11.62 -5.41
N GLU A 34 0.64 11.65 -4.81
CA GLU A 34 0.47 12.08 -3.41
C GLU A 34 0.93 11.00 -2.42
N LEU A 35 1.03 9.74 -2.86
CA LEU A 35 1.41 8.58 -2.03
C LEU A 35 2.85 8.15 -2.29
N VAL A 36 3.24 8.07 -3.57
CA VAL A 36 4.54 7.56 -4.00
C VAL A 36 5.41 8.71 -4.52
N PRO A 37 6.64 8.89 -4.02
CA PRO A 37 7.53 9.93 -4.52
C PRO A 37 7.88 9.72 -5.99
N SER A 38 7.97 10.83 -6.72
CA SER A 38 8.39 10.82 -8.13
C SER A 38 9.88 10.47 -8.31
N GLY A 39 10.26 10.18 -9.56
CA GLY A 39 11.66 9.90 -9.94
C GLY A 39 11.98 8.43 -10.20
N TYR A 40 11.00 7.54 -10.05
CA TYR A 40 11.09 6.15 -10.46
C TYR A 40 10.69 5.95 -11.93
N GLN A 41 11.18 4.87 -12.54
CA GLN A 41 10.91 4.55 -13.95
C GLN A 41 9.51 3.97 -14.14
N ALA A 42 9.00 3.26 -13.13
CA ALA A 42 7.71 2.59 -13.17
C ALA A 42 7.03 2.64 -11.80
N TYR A 43 5.69 2.53 -11.82
CA TYR A 43 4.85 2.48 -10.64
C TYR A 43 3.89 1.29 -10.75
N VAL A 44 3.74 0.53 -9.67
CA VAL A 44 2.89 -0.66 -9.60
C VAL A 44 1.91 -0.49 -8.45
N ARG A 45 0.63 -0.78 -8.71
CA ARG A 45 -0.39 -0.95 -7.68
C ARG A 45 -0.53 -2.43 -7.36
N ILE A 46 -0.58 -2.75 -6.07
CA ILE A 46 -0.81 -4.08 -5.52
C ILE A 46 -2.13 -4.02 -4.76
N PHE A 47 -3.10 -4.83 -5.17
CA PHE A 47 -4.43 -4.85 -4.58
C PHE A 47 -4.42 -5.69 -3.30
N HIS A 48 -5.02 -5.17 -2.22
CA HIS A 48 -5.16 -5.94 -0.97
C HIS A 48 -6.24 -7.02 -1.18
N ARG A 49 -5.94 -8.27 -0.86
CA ARG A 49 -6.91 -9.36 -1.06
C ARG A 49 -8.11 -9.20 -0.14
N PHE A 50 -9.28 -9.62 -0.63
CA PHE A 50 -10.45 -9.75 0.21
C PHE A 50 -10.42 -11.08 0.95
N GLU A 51 -10.80 -11.08 2.22
CA GLU A 51 -11.00 -12.26 3.05
C GLU A 51 -12.48 -12.43 3.40
N ALA A 52 -12.90 -13.69 3.52
CA ALA A 52 -14.25 -14.02 3.96
C ALA A 52 -14.40 -13.80 5.47
N THR A 53 -15.42 -13.03 5.88
CA THR A 53 -15.68 -12.72 7.30
C THR A 53 -16.24 -13.89 8.11
N ASP A 54 -16.35 -15.08 7.54
CA ASP A 54 -16.89 -16.28 8.19
C ASP A 54 -15.83 -17.10 8.93
N GLY A 55 -14.59 -16.60 9.00
CA GLY A 55 -13.46 -17.27 9.65
C GLY A 55 -12.92 -18.46 8.88
N SER A 56 -13.36 -18.68 7.63
CA SER A 56 -12.88 -19.81 6.82
C SER A 56 -11.47 -19.63 6.26
N GLY A 57 -10.90 -18.42 6.35
CA GLY A 57 -9.60 -18.08 5.75
C GLY A 57 -9.61 -18.07 4.22
N ARG A 58 -10.80 -18.12 3.60
CA ARG A 58 -10.94 -17.99 2.15
C ARG A 58 -10.62 -16.56 1.73
N SER A 59 -9.85 -16.42 0.66
CA SER A 59 -9.56 -15.14 0.05
C SER A 59 -10.16 -15.04 -1.36
N ARG A 60 -10.29 -13.80 -1.86
CA ARG A 60 -10.77 -13.47 -3.19
C ARG A 60 -10.00 -12.29 -3.76
N THR A 61 -9.67 -12.39 -5.04
CA THR A 61 -8.98 -11.33 -5.79
C THR A 61 -9.97 -10.28 -6.31
N TRP A 62 -9.49 -9.07 -6.53
CA TRP A 62 -10.24 -7.98 -7.15
C TRP A 62 -10.67 -8.33 -8.56
N GLN A 63 -9.81 -8.97 -9.35
CA GLN A 63 -10.10 -9.41 -10.70
C GLN A 63 -11.22 -10.46 -10.72
N ALA A 64 -11.22 -11.41 -9.78
CA ALA A 64 -12.29 -12.39 -9.67
C ALA A 64 -13.63 -11.71 -9.31
N TRP A 65 -13.60 -10.77 -8.37
CA TRP A 65 -14.81 -10.03 -8.01
C TRP A 65 -15.30 -9.15 -9.17
N ALA A 66 -14.40 -8.41 -9.81
CA ALA A 66 -14.70 -7.55 -10.96
C ALA A 66 -15.37 -8.34 -12.09
N LYS A 67 -14.84 -9.54 -12.38
CA LYS A 67 -15.44 -10.47 -13.35
C LYS A 67 -16.86 -10.88 -12.96
N ASP A 68 -17.08 -11.23 -11.69
CA ASP A 68 -18.40 -11.69 -11.21
C ASP A 68 -19.45 -10.57 -11.17
N THR A 69 -19.04 -9.32 -10.98
CA THR A 69 -19.93 -8.14 -11.02
C THR A 69 -19.94 -7.42 -12.36
N ALA A 70 -19.27 -7.99 -13.38
CA ALA A 70 -19.16 -7.44 -14.73
C ALA A 70 -18.61 -5.99 -14.78
N VAL A 71 -17.70 -5.65 -13.86
CA VAL A 71 -16.93 -4.40 -13.92
C VAL A 71 -15.52 -4.67 -14.45
N PRO A 72 -14.90 -3.70 -15.15
CA PRO A 72 -13.55 -3.89 -15.67
C PRO A 72 -12.52 -3.95 -14.53
N PHE A 73 -11.60 -4.92 -14.60
CA PHE A 73 -10.41 -4.92 -13.76
C PHE A 73 -9.45 -3.84 -14.29
N HIS A 74 -9.33 -2.74 -13.55
CA HIS A 74 -8.70 -1.50 -14.01
C HIS A 74 -7.78 -0.90 -12.93
N ALA A 75 -6.80 -0.11 -13.36
CA ALA A 75 -5.81 0.54 -12.48
C ALA A 75 -6.44 1.45 -11.42
N GLU A 76 -7.61 2.02 -11.71
CA GLU A 76 -8.39 2.92 -10.84
C GLU A 76 -9.60 2.23 -10.18
N LEU A 77 -9.66 0.90 -10.26
CA LEU A 77 -10.75 0.12 -9.65
C LEU A 77 -10.83 0.43 -8.15
N SER A 78 -11.99 0.92 -7.73
CA SER A 78 -12.36 1.17 -6.33
C SER A 78 -13.28 0.07 -5.84
N HIS A 79 -13.22 -0.28 -4.54
CA HIS A 79 -14.16 -1.25 -3.97
C HIS A 79 -15.62 -0.78 -4.09
N TRP A 80 -15.85 0.52 -4.31
CA TRP A 80 -17.17 1.07 -4.57
C TRP A 80 -17.77 0.54 -5.88
N TRP A 81 -16.96 0.18 -6.88
CA TRP A 81 -17.42 -0.44 -8.12
C TRP A 81 -17.83 -1.90 -7.91
N LEU A 82 -17.29 -2.56 -6.87
CA LEU A 82 -17.51 -3.97 -6.56
C LEU A 82 -18.71 -4.21 -5.64
N ARG A 83 -19.44 -3.15 -5.26
CA ARG A 83 -20.61 -3.26 -4.40
C ARG A 83 -21.69 -4.11 -5.07
N ASP A 84 -21.76 -5.37 -4.67
CA ASP A 84 -22.95 -6.21 -4.79
C ASP A 84 -23.74 -6.08 -3.48
N GLU A 85 -24.94 -5.51 -3.53
CA GLU A 85 -25.79 -5.28 -2.36
C GLU A 85 -26.49 -6.56 -1.85
N ASP A 86 -26.19 -7.74 -2.41
CA ASP A 86 -26.81 -9.00 -2.00
C ASP A 86 -26.36 -9.45 -0.59
N ARG A 87 -27.05 -8.89 0.41
CA ARG A 87 -26.94 -9.19 1.84
C ARG A 87 -27.76 -10.42 2.26
N SER A 88 -28.04 -11.33 1.33
CA SER A 88 -28.82 -12.54 1.63
C SER A 88 -28.19 -13.36 2.77
N PRO A 89 -28.99 -13.87 3.72
CA PRO A 89 -28.48 -14.68 4.83
C PRO A 89 -27.67 -15.90 4.33
N GLY A 90 -26.45 -16.05 4.82
CA GLY A 90 -25.57 -17.18 4.49
C GLY A 90 -24.50 -16.92 3.42
N ARG A 91 -24.45 -15.73 2.81
CA ARG A 91 -23.28 -15.28 2.05
C ARG A 91 -22.22 -14.70 2.98
N SER A 92 -20.97 -15.10 2.80
CA SER A 92 -19.84 -14.46 3.48
C SER A 92 -19.66 -13.04 2.95
N LEU A 93 -19.49 -12.08 3.86
CA LEU A 93 -19.05 -10.75 3.45
C LEU A 93 -17.55 -10.86 3.10
N TRP A 94 -17.16 -10.17 2.03
CA TRP A 94 -15.76 -10.08 1.60
C TRP A 94 -15.24 -8.72 2.07
N GLN A 95 -14.14 -8.74 2.83
CA GLN A 95 -13.52 -7.52 3.36
C GLN A 95 -12.02 -7.57 3.08
N ALA A 96 -11.46 -6.45 2.62
CA ALA A 96 -10.02 -6.27 2.55
C ALA A 96 -9.64 -5.32 3.70
N GLU A 97 -8.42 -5.47 4.22
CA GLU A 97 -7.92 -4.65 5.31
C GLU A 97 -7.42 -3.29 4.78
N ASP A 98 -7.93 -2.21 5.35
CA ASP A 98 -7.47 -0.85 5.09
C ASP A 98 -6.03 -0.71 5.62
N GLY A 99 -5.14 -0.13 4.81
CA GLY A 99 -3.78 0.18 5.26
C GLY A 99 -2.84 -1.01 5.40
N ALA A 100 -3.26 -2.24 5.11
CA ALA A 100 -2.41 -3.41 5.27
C ALA A 100 -2.57 -4.46 4.15
N LEU A 101 -1.44 -4.93 3.62
CA LEU A 101 -1.39 -6.13 2.80
C LEU A 101 -1.64 -7.37 3.64
N ASP A 102 -2.39 -8.31 3.07
CA ASP A 102 -2.50 -9.65 3.62
C ASP A 102 -1.12 -10.33 3.72
N ASP A 103 -1.04 -11.30 4.62
CA ASP A 103 0.21 -11.99 4.97
C ASP A 103 0.89 -12.69 3.77
N SER A 104 0.11 -13.22 2.83
CA SER A 104 0.67 -13.86 1.63
C SER A 104 1.25 -12.82 0.66
N SER A 105 0.50 -11.76 0.37
CA SER A 105 0.96 -10.70 -0.53
C SER A 105 2.16 -9.94 0.04
N ARG A 106 2.17 -9.67 1.35
CA ARG A 106 3.29 -8.99 2.02
C ARG A 106 4.59 -9.80 1.94
N ARG A 107 4.53 -11.12 2.19
CA ARG A 107 5.69 -12.02 2.02
C ARG A 107 6.19 -12.08 0.58
N ALA A 108 5.28 -12.19 -0.39
CA ALA A 108 5.65 -12.25 -1.80
C ALA A 108 6.34 -10.94 -2.24
N LEU A 109 5.80 -9.79 -1.83
CA LEU A 109 6.41 -8.49 -2.08
C LEU A 109 7.80 -8.36 -1.45
N ALA A 110 7.95 -8.71 -0.17
CA ALA A 110 9.25 -8.72 0.49
C ALA A 110 10.26 -9.64 -0.20
N ARG A 111 9.82 -10.83 -0.66
CA ARG A 111 10.64 -11.77 -1.44
C ARG A 111 11.12 -11.17 -2.76
N VAL A 112 10.23 -10.56 -3.54
CA VAL A 112 10.58 -9.94 -4.83
C VAL A 112 11.58 -8.79 -4.62
N LEU A 113 11.32 -7.93 -3.63
CA LEU A 113 12.18 -6.78 -3.34
C LEU A 113 13.55 -7.17 -2.76
N ALA A 114 13.61 -8.25 -1.97
CA ALA A 114 14.87 -8.81 -1.49
C ALA A 114 15.73 -9.33 -2.65
N GLY A 115 15.08 -9.93 -3.66
CA GLY A 115 15.77 -10.40 -4.87
C GLY A 115 16.46 -9.31 -5.68
N VAL A 116 16.00 -8.05 -5.59
CA VAL A 116 16.60 -6.91 -6.32
C VAL A 116 17.49 -6.01 -5.45
N SER A 117 17.27 -5.99 -4.13
CA SER A 117 18.10 -5.21 -3.19
C SER A 117 19.26 -6.01 -2.58
N GLY A 118 19.25 -7.33 -2.71
CA GLY A 118 20.27 -8.20 -2.12
C GLY A 118 20.32 -8.05 -0.59
N ASP A 119 21.53 -7.94 -0.04
CA ASP A 119 21.75 -7.81 1.41
C ASP A 119 21.65 -6.37 1.93
N GLN A 120 21.14 -5.43 1.12
CA GLN A 120 20.95 -4.06 1.58
C GLN A 120 19.93 -3.99 2.73
N ALA A 121 20.23 -3.16 3.72
CA ALA A 121 19.25 -2.82 4.74
C ALA A 121 18.09 -2.02 4.12
N ALA A 122 16.89 -2.33 4.59
CA ALA A 122 15.69 -1.56 4.34
C ALA A 122 15.33 -0.71 5.57
N TYR A 123 14.62 0.38 5.29
CA TYR A 123 13.97 1.22 6.27
C TYR A 123 12.49 0.90 6.24
N PHE A 124 11.87 0.83 7.41
CA PHE A 124 10.45 0.62 7.63
C PHE A 124 9.96 1.76 8.50
N ALA A 125 9.10 2.61 7.94
CA ALA A 125 8.65 3.81 8.61
C ALA A 125 7.15 3.75 8.87
N TYR A 126 6.80 4.18 10.07
CA TYR A 126 5.46 4.32 10.58
C TYR A 126 5.22 5.79 10.91
N ASP A 127 4.29 6.40 10.19
CA ASP A 127 4.10 7.85 10.19
C ASP A 127 2.75 8.19 10.81
N LEU A 128 1.67 7.98 10.07
CA LEU A 128 0.32 8.20 10.56
C LEU A 128 -0.02 7.25 11.71
N ALA A 129 0.45 6.00 11.65
CA ALA A 129 0.25 5.05 12.74
C ALA A 129 0.90 5.55 14.04
N ALA A 130 2.15 6.04 13.99
CA ALA A 130 2.82 6.62 15.16
C ALA A 130 2.04 7.84 15.71
N LEU A 131 1.59 8.73 14.83
CA LEU A 131 0.78 9.89 15.20
C LEU A 131 -0.54 9.51 15.88
N LEU A 132 -1.27 8.54 15.32
CA LEU A 132 -2.57 8.10 15.84
C LEU A 132 -2.47 7.42 17.20
N TRP A 133 -1.33 6.77 17.48
CA TRP A 133 -1.06 6.11 18.75
C TRP A 133 -0.38 7.00 19.79
N GLY A 134 -0.20 8.28 19.48
CA GLY A 134 0.22 9.32 20.43
C GLY A 134 1.73 9.50 20.56
N GLU A 135 2.50 9.01 19.61
CA GLU A 135 3.93 9.33 19.51
C GLU A 135 4.12 10.79 19.10
N ASP A 136 5.31 11.32 19.36
CA ASP A 136 5.68 12.71 19.06
C ASP A 136 6.42 12.87 17.72
N GLU A 137 6.89 11.76 17.14
CA GLU A 137 7.67 11.72 15.90
C GLU A 137 7.41 10.42 15.12
N PRO A 138 7.66 10.40 13.80
CA PRO A 138 7.56 9.19 13.01
C PRO A 138 8.53 8.10 13.50
N LEU A 139 8.05 6.87 13.56
CA LEU A 139 8.84 5.73 13.99
C LEU A 139 9.53 5.07 12.79
N ILE A 140 10.85 5.00 12.79
CA ILE A 140 11.62 4.37 11.71
C ILE A 140 12.46 3.21 12.28
N ARG A 141 12.43 2.07 11.59
CA ARG A 141 13.25 0.89 11.88
C ARG A 141 14.11 0.56 10.69
N ARG A 142 15.37 0.21 10.94
CA ARG A 142 16.30 -0.24 9.92
C ARG A 142 16.63 -1.71 10.17
N ALA A 143 16.32 -2.57 9.21
CA ALA A 143 16.56 -4.01 9.30
C ALA A 143 16.72 -4.62 7.90
N SER A 144 16.94 -5.93 7.79
CA SER A 144 16.85 -6.61 6.50
C SER A 144 15.39 -6.76 6.06
N LEU A 145 15.13 -6.93 4.76
CA LEU A 145 13.77 -7.27 4.29
C LEU A 145 13.25 -8.60 4.85
N ALA A 146 14.14 -9.55 5.14
CA ALA A 146 13.77 -10.83 5.75
C ALA A 146 13.26 -10.67 7.19
N ASP A 147 13.63 -9.58 7.87
CA ASP A 147 13.24 -9.30 9.25
C ASP A 147 11.97 -8.44 9.35
N LEU A 148 11.25 -8.19 8.24
CA LEU A 148 10.05 -7.33 8.22
C LEU A 148 9.03 -7.75 9.30
N GLU A 149 8.73 -9.04 9.45
CA GLU A 149 7.76 -9.49 10.47
C GLU A 149 8.28 -9.30 11.90
N THR A 150 9.59 -9.44 12.11
CA THR A 150 10.21 -9.13 13.41
C THR A 150 10.12 -7.64 13.73
N VAL A 151 10.31 -6.78 12.72
CA VAL A 151 10.12 -5.33 12.87
C VAL A 151 8.67 -5.02 13.25
N ARG A 152 7.69 -5.58 12.53
CA ARG A 152 6.26 -5.38 12.82
C ARG A 152 5.89 -5.80 14.24
N GLU A 153 6.35 -6.97 14.66
CA GLU A 153 6.08 -7.46 16.02
C GLU A 153 6.70 -6.56 17.10
N ALA A 154 7.94 -6.10 16.88
CA ALA A 154 8.67 -5.28 17.86
C ALA A 154 8.07 -3.88 18.07
N VAL A 155 7.25 -3.39 17.14
CA VAL A 155 6.61 -2.07 17.24
C VAL A 155 5.10 -2.15 17.50
N ARG A 156 4.52 -3.36 17.55
CA ARG A 156 3.07 -3.56 17.67
C ARG A 156 2.45 -2.81 18.85
N ASP A 157 3.12 -2.80 20.01
CA ASP A 157 2.65 -2.10 21.21
C ASP A 157 2.66 -0.56 21.07
N VAL A 158 3.34 -0.03 20.05
CA VAL A 158 3.53 1.41 19.80
C VAL A 158 2.63 1.91 18.67
N VAL A 159 2.44 1.11 17.62
CA VAL A 159 1.74 1.54 16.39
C VAL A 159 0.56 0.65 15.99
N GLY A 160 0.22 -0.34 16.84
CA GLY A 160 -0.84 -1.30 16.58
C GLY A 160 -0.45 -2.40 15.59
N ASP A 161 -1.47 -3.00 14.96
CA ASP A 161 -1.28 -4.13 14.03
C ASP A 161 -0.93 -3.68 12.60
N SER A 162 -0.96 -2.37 12.35
CA SER A 162 -0.63 -1.74 11.07
C SER A 162 0.77 -2.13 10.60
N GLY A 163 0.90 -2.36 9.29
CA GLY A 163 2.21 -2.50 8.66
C GLY A 163 2.95 -1.16 8.55
N PRO A 164 4.24 -1.16 8.18
CA PRO A 164 4.93 0.08 7.87
C PRO A 164 4.28 0.75 6.65
N GLU A 165 3.90 2.01 6.78
CA GLU A 165 3.35 2.82 5.68
C GLU A 165 4.36 3.02 4.56
N PHE A 166 5.66 3.13 4.90
CA PHE A 166 6.73 3.33 3.93
C PHE A 166 7.89 2.36 4.14
N TRP A 167 8.45 1.87 3.05
CA TRP A 167 9.63 1.03 3.06
C TRP A 167 10.50 1.25 1.83
N TRP A 168 11.82 1.31 2.04
CA TRP A 168 12.79 1.55 0.97
C TRP A 168 14.17 0.98 1.36
N PRO A 169 15.00 0.57 0.38
CA PRO A 169 16.37 0.14 0.63
C PRO A 169 17.29 1.35 0.82
N GLN A 170 18.48 1.14 1.35
CA GLN A 170 19.44 2.22 1.59
C GLN A 170 19.76 3.10 0.38
N ASP A 171 19.75 2.55 -0.84
CA ASP A 171 19.98 3.31 -2.07
C ASP A 171 18.72 3.94 -2.69
N ARG A 172 17.54 3.72 -2.06
CA ARG A 172 16.23 4.20 -2.50
C ARG A 172 15.87 3.75 -3.92
N SER A 173 16.42 2.63 -4.40
CA SER A 173 16.16 2.06 -5.73
C SER A 173 14.71 1.63 -5.96
N TRP A 174 13.96 1.40 -4.87
CA TRP A 174 12.50 1.27 -4.85
C TRP A 174 11.94 1.90 -3.58
N VAL A 175 10.64 2.16 -3.57
CA VAL A 175 9.88 2.55 -2.38
C VAL A 175 8.51 1.89 -2.48
N VAL A 176 8.01 1.42 -1.35
CA VAL A 176 6.65 0.93 -1.24
C VAL A 176 5.89 1.79 -0.24
N THR A 177 4.63 2.06 -0.56
CA THR A 177 3.76 2.96 0.19
C THR A 177 2.36 2.36 0.37
N THR A 178 1.88 2.29 1.60
CA THR A 178 0.52 1.88 1.93
C THR A 178 -0.12 2.97 2.78
N ASP A 179 -1.16 3.60 2.22
CA ASP A 179 -1.93 4.60 2.95
C ASP A 179 -2.96 3.92 3.86
N TYR A 180 -3.15 4.47 5.07
CA TYR A 180 -3.95 3.90 6.14
C TYR A 180 -5.40 3.60 5.71
N ASP A 181 -5.99 4.43 4.86
CA ASP A 181 -7.38 4.25 4.42
C ASP A 181 -7.47 3.45 3.12
N LEU A 182 -6.37 3.08 2.46
CA LEU A 182 -6.45 2.45 1.13
C LEU A 182 -6.39 0.92 1.18
N LEU A 183 -7.15 0.30 0.28
CA LEU A 183 -7.12 -1.15 0.01
C LEU A 183 -6.07 -1.52 -1.05
N SER A 184 -5.00 -0.74 -1.15
CA SER A 184 -3.94 -0.96 -2.13
C SER A 184 -2.61 -0.42 -1.63
N THR A 185 -1.56 -1.12 -2.03
CA THR A 185 -0.16 -0.74 -1.79
C THR A 185 0.47 -0.35 -3.11
N TYR A 186 1.30 0.68 -3.12
CA TYR A 186 1.93 1.20 -4.33
C TYR A 186 3.44 1.09 -4.25
N VAL A 187 4.09 0.83 -5.38
CA VAL A 187 5.55 0.68 -5.47
C VAL A 187 6.09 1.58 -6.57
N GLY A 188 7.01 2.48 -6.22
CA GLY A 188 7.87 3.19 -7.18
C GLY A 188 9.17 2.43 -7.35
N CYS A 189 9.56 2.05 -8.56
CA CYS A 189 10.75 1.23 -8.81
C CYS A 189 11.34 1.37 -10.22
N SER A 190 12.37 0.58 -10.53
CA SER A 190 12.90 0.44 -11.89
C SER A 190 11.92 -0.33 -12.79
N ALA A 191 12.09 -0.23 -14.12
CA ALA A 191 11.29 -1.02 -15.05
C ALA A 191 11.46 -2.54 -14.84
N GLU A 192 12.68 -3.00 -14.57
CA GLU A 192 12.96 -4.42 -14.28
C GLU A 192 12.26 -4.92 -13.02
N THR A 193 12.27 -4.11 -11.94
CA THR A 193 11.56 -4.47 -10.70
C THR A 193 10.05 -4.49 -10.93
N ALA A 194 9.50 -3.55 -11.70
CA ALA A 194 8.09 -3.56 -12.05
C ALA A 194 7.68 -4.82 -12.83
N GLU A 195 8.48 -5.27 -13.80
CA GLU A 195 8.24 -6.52 -14.52
C GLU A 195 8.21 -7.73 -13.58
N ARG A 196 9.11 -7.78 -12.59
CA ARG A 196 9.14 -8.85 -11.59
C ARG A 196 7.89 -8.84 -10.69
N LEU A 197 7.42 -7.66 -10.28
CA LEU A 197 6.21 -7.52 -9.47
C LEU A 197 4.95 -7.90 -10.26
N LEU A 198 4.86 -7.44 -11.52
CA LEU A 198 3.74 -7.72 -12.41
C LEU A 198 3.66 -9.19 -12.83
N GLY A 199 4.77 -9.91 -12.78
CA GLY A 199 4.87 -11.33 -13.12
C GLY A 199 4.81 -12.30 -11.94
N ASP A 200 4.62 -11.82 -10.71
CA ASP A 200 4.53 -12.68 -9.52
C ASP A 200 3.08 -13.11 -9.26
N ASP A 201 2.78 -14.40 -9.43
CA ASP A 201 1.41 -14.94 -9.30
C ASP A 201 0.83 -14.82 -7.88
N GLU A 202 1.65 -14.56 -6.86
CA GLU A 202 1.16 -14.32 -5.50
C GLU A 202 0.66 -12.88 -5.31
N LEU A 203 1.06 -11.95 -6.19
CA LEU A 203 0.68 -10.54 -6.13
C LEU A 203 -0.40 -10.21 -7.17
N GLU A 204 -1.53 -9.65 -6.73
CA GLU A 204 -2.51 -9.09 -7.65
C GLU A 204 -2.13 -7.64 -7.98
N THR A 205 -1.65 -7.40 -9.21
CA THR A 205 -0.99 -6.13 -9.55
C THR A 205 -1.48 -5.54 -10.87
N LEU A 206 -1.37 -4.21 -10.99
CA LEU A 206 -1.50 -3.48 -12.24
C LEU A 206 -0.45 -2.35 -12.34
N PRO A 207 0.04 -2.03 -13.55
CA PRO A 207 0.84 -0.84 -13.75
C PRO A 207 -0.02 0.41 -13.53
N VAL A 208 0.57 1.44 -12.92
CA VAL A 208 -0.08 2.74 -12.70
C VAL A 208 0.85 3.88 -13.11
N THR A 209 0.29 5.07 -13.25
CA THR A 209 1.07 6.31 -13.42
C THR A 209 0.93 7.16 -12.18
N LEU A 210 1.77 8.19 -12.07
CA LEU A 210 1.65 9.20 -11.00
C LEU A 210 0.30 9.92 -10.99
N GLN A 211 -0.44 9.90 -12.11
CA GLN A 211 -1.76 10.54 -12.27
C GLN A 211 -2.92 9.56 -12.12
N THR A 212 -2.66 8.26 -11.95
CA THR A 212 -3.71 7.28 -11.69
C THR A 212 -4.43 7.63 -10.38
N ARG A 213 -5.76 7.63 -10.43
CA ARG A 213 -6.60 7.91 -9.27
C ARG A 213 -6.53 6.78 -8.23
N VAL A 214 -6.46 7.17 -6.96
CA VAL A 214 -6.36 6.23 -5.82
C VAL A 214 -7.56 6.31 -4.88
N ASP A 215 -8.37 7.37 -4.97
CA ASP A 215 -9.56 7.54 -4.15
C ASP A 215 -10.75 6.70 -4.62
N TRP A 216 -11.79 6.73 -3.80
CA TRP A 216 -12.96 5.89 -3.96
C TRP A 216 -14.03 6.47 -4.90
N GLU A 217 -13.90 7.73 -5.32
CA GLU A 217 -14.87 8.46 -6.13
C GLU A 217 -14.67 8.27 -7.64
N THR A 218 -13.76 7.37 -8.04
CA THR A 218 -13.56 7.00 -9.44
C THR A 218 -14.83 6.36 -10.02
N ASN A 219 -15.00 6.48 -11.33
CA ASN A 219 -16.11 5.84 -12.05
C ASN A 219 -15.57 4.80 -13.03
N PRO A 220 -16.27 3.66 -13.23
CA PRO A 220 -15.88 2.69 -14.25
C PRO A 220 -15.70 3.37 -15.62
N PRO A 221 -14.64 3.04 -16.37
CA PRO A 221 -14.47 3.57 -17.72
C PRO A 221 -15.70 3.23 -18.56
N GLN A 222 -16.28 4.22 -19.24
CA GLN A 222 -17.59 4.06 -19.85
C GLN A 222 -17.60 3.10 -21.06
N HIS A 223 -16.47 2.78 -21.68
CA HIS A 223 -16.33 1.79 -22.76
C HIS A 223 -14.85 1.31 -22.85
N PRO A 224 -14.59 0.10 -23.41
CA PRO A 224 -13.23 -0.45 -23.54
C PRO A 224 -12.32 0.33 -24.51
#